data_AF-A0A955LVZ7-F1
#
_entry.id   AF-A0A955LVZ7-F1
#
_cell.length_a   1.000
_cell.length_b   1.000
_cell.length_c   1.000
_cell.angle_alpha   90.00
_cell.angle_beta   90.00
_cell.angle_gamma   90.00
#
_symmetry.space_group_name_H-M   'P 1'
#
loop_
_entity.id
_entity.type
_entity.pdbx_description
1 polymer ?
#
loop_
_entity_poly.entity_id
_entity_poly.type
_entity_poly.pdbx_seq_one_letter_code
_entity_poly.pdbx_strand_id
1 'polypeptide(L)'
;MASVYGSTQNHLDIIDIKDDILILKGGRYRIVLEAQAINFDLLSEAEQDAAIYSYANLINSLDFPIQVVIRTRQVDITQYVEYLDNFRKLQPTDTLRK
;
A
#
# COMPACT_ATOMS: atom_id res chain seq x y z
N MET A 1 -25.55 -3.93 -24.77
CA MET A 1 -24.65 -2.95 -25.44
C MET A 1 -23.24 -3.49 -25.33
N ALA A 2 -22.59 -3.79 -26.46
CA ALA A 2 -21.21 -4.26 -26.45
C ALA A 2 -20.30 -3.11 -26.01
N SER A 3 -19.66 -3.27 -24.85
CA SER A 3 -18.59 -2.38 -24.40
C SER A 3 -17.49 -2.40 -25.45
N VAL A 4 -17.19 -1.25 -26.06
CA VAL A 4 -16.07 -1.10 -27.00
C VAL A 4 -14.79 -1.10 -26.18
N TYR A 5 -14.15 -2.27 -26.06
CA TYR A 5 -12.83 -2.38 -25.44
C TYR A 5 -11.76 -1.84 -26.40
N GLY A 6 -10.98 -0.86 -25.95
CA GLY A 6 -9.82 -0.36 -26.71
C GLY A 6 -8.78 -1.47 -26.93
N SER A 7 -8.04 -1.41 -28.04
CA SER A 7 -6.99 -2.39 -28.37
C SER A 7 -5.91 -2.51 -27.29
N THR A 8 -5.69 -1.47 -26.50
CA THR A 8 -4.77 -1.45 -25.36
C THR A 8 -5.30 -2.26 -24.17
N GLN A 9 -6.61 -2.22 -23.88
CA GLN A 9 -7.22 -3.06 -22.84
C GLN A 9 -7.14 -4.54 -23.18
N ASN A 10 -7.16 -4.92 -24.47
CA ASN A 10 -6.95 -6.31 -24.88
C ASN A 10 -5.56 -6.85 -24.53
N HIS A 11 -4.56 -5.98 -24.37
CA HIS A 11 -3.20 -6.38 -23.98
C HIS A 11 -3.05 -6.60 -22.47
N LEU A 12 -3.98 -6.08 -21.65
CA LEU A 12 -3.98 -6.30 -20.21
C LEU A 12 -4.62 -7.65 -19.89
N ASP A 13 -4.05 -8.35 -18.91
CA ASP A 13 -4.55 -9.66 -18.46
C ASP A 13 -5.77 -9.56 -17.52
N ILE A 14 -6.16 -8.34 -17.16
CA ILE A 14 -7.25 -8.03 -16.23
C ILE A 14 -8.55 -7.92 -17.02
N ILE A 15 -9.58 -8.67 -16.60
CA ILE A 15 -10.93 -8.61 -17.17
C ILE A 15 -11.76 -7.59 -16.39
N ASP A 16 -11.79 -7.71 -15.07
CA ASP A 16 -12.65 -6.92 -14.20
C ASP A 16 -12.11 -6.89 -12.77
N ILE A 17 -12.65 -6.00 -11.94
CA ILE A 17 -12.40 -5.92 -10.50
C ILE A 17 -13.74 -5.92 -9.78
N LYS A 18 -13.99 -6.94 -8.97
CA LYS A 18 -15.24 -7.09 -8.23
C LYS A 18 -14.97 -7.49 -6.79
N ASP A 19 -15.59 -6.78 -5.85
CA ASP A 19 -15.45 -7.03 -4.41
C ASP A 19 -13.97 -7.13 -3.98
N ASP A 20 -13.15 -6.17 -4.43
CA ASP A 20 -11.70 -6.07 -4.19
C ASP A 20 -10.85 -7.24 -4.73
N ILE A 21 -11.42 -8.07 -5.61
CA ILE A 21 -10.74 -9.17 -6.28
C ILE A 21 -10.53 -8.83 -7.76
N LEU A 22 -9.29 -8.97 -8.22
CA LEU A 22 -8.93 -8.89 -9.64
C LEU A 22 -9.33 -10.21 -10.33
N ILE A 23 -10.17 -10.09 -11.36
CA ILE A 23 -10.56 -11.20 -12.24
C ILE A 23 -9.66 -11.14 -13.49
N LEU A 24 -8.81 -12.15 -13.66
CA LEU A 24 -7.89 -12.24 -14.79
C LEU A 24 -8.40 -13.18 -15.88
N LYS A 25 -7.86 -13.01 -17.09
CA LYS A 25 -8.04 -13.96 -18.19
C LYS A 25 -7.58 -15.37 -17.78
N GLY A 26 -8.37 -16.36 -18.22
CA GLY A 26 -8.12 -17.77 -17.90
C GLY A 26 -8.66 -18.23 -16.54
N GLY A 27 -9.61 -17.51 -15.94
CA GLY A 27 -10.25 -17.93 -14.68
C GLY A 27 -9.35 -17.81 -13.44
N ARG A 28 -8.31 -16.98 -13.52
CA ARG A 28 -7.39 -16.73 -12.40
C ARG A 28 -7.86 -15.52 -11.61
N TYR A 29 -7.63 -15.52 -10.31
CA TYR A 29 -8.00 -14.42 -9.42
C TYR A 29 -6.77 -13.91 -8.67
N ARG A 30 -6.73 -12.62 -8.35
CA ARG A 30 -5.67 -12.01 -7.55
C ARG A 30 -6.24 -11.01 -6.55
N ILE A 31 -5.60 -10.92 -5.39
CA ILE A 31 -5.78 -9.84 -4.42
C ILE A 31 -4.43 -9.16 -4.27
N VAL A 32 -4.44 -7.84 -4.10
CA VAL A 32 -3.24 -7.06 -3.80
C VAL A 32 -3.35 -6.56 -2.37
N LEU A 33 -2.33 -6.84 -1.57
CA LEU A 33 -2.24 -6.38 -0.19
C LEU A 33 -1.14 -5.33 -0.09
N GLU A 34 -1.46 -4.21 0.54
CA GLU A 34 -0.48 -3.21 0.93
C GLU A 34 -0.09 -3.43 2.40
N ALA A 35 1.21 -3.46 2.66
CA ALA A 35 1.76 -3.58 4.00
C ALA A 35 2.66 -2.38 4.29
N GLN A 36 2.57 -1.84 5.50
CA GLN A 36 3.45 -0.79 5.97
C GLN A 36 4.71 -1.38 6.59
N ALA A 37 5.84 -0.70 6.43
CA ALA A 37 7.06 -1.06 7.11
C ALA A 37 6.95 -0.75 8.61
N ILE A 38 7.61 -1.56 9.42
CA ILE A 38 7.78 -1.33 10.85
C ILE A 38 9.22 -0.91 11.14
N ASN A 39 9.43 -0.08 12.17
CA ASN A 39 10.77 0.26 12.66
C ASN A 39 11.34 -0.93 13.46
N PHE A 40 11.78 -1.96 12.75
CA PHE A 40 12.21 -3.23 13.34
C PHE A 40 13.30 -3.06 14.41
N ASP A 41 14.28 -2.20 14.14
CA ASP A 41 15.41 -1.95 15.05
C ASP A 41 15.01 -1.26 16.37
N LEU A 42 13.83 -0.62 16.42
CA LEU A 42 13.32 0.01 17.65
C LEU A 42 12.54 -0.96 18.55
N LEU A 43 12.26 -2.17 18.05
CA LEU A 43 11.57 -3.20 18.82
C LEU A 43 12.51 -3.82 19.85
N SER A 44 11.96 -4.30 20.96
CA SER A 44 12.70 -5.16 21.89
C SER A 44 13.06 -6.51 21.24
N GLU A 45 14.06 -7.21 21.76
CA GLU A 45 14.51 -8.50 21.22
C GLU A 45 13.37 -9.52 21.13
N ALA A 46 12.52 -9.59 22.16
CA ALA A 46 11.34 -10.47 22.16
C ALA A 46 10.31 -10.11 21.09
N GLU A 47 10.11 -8.81 20.81
CA GLU A 47 9.22 -8.34 19.74
C GLU A 47 9.80 -8.60 18.35
N GLN A 48 11.13 -8.43 18.19
CA GLN A 48 11.83 -8.78 16.97
C GLN A 48 11.68 -10.27 16.65
N ASP A 49 11.92 -11.13 17.63
CA ASP A 49 11.73 -12.58 17.50
C ASP A 49 10.28 -12.91 17.12
N ALA A 50 9.30 -12.33 17.83
CA ALA A 50 7.89 -12.56 17.54
C ALA A 50 7.52 -12.15 16.11
N ALA A 51 8.04 -11.01 15.62
CA ALA A 51 7.82 -10.55 14.25
C ALA A 51 8.45 -11.51 13.22
N ILE A 52 9.68 -12.00 13.48
CA ILE A 52 10.35 -12.99 12.62
C ILE A 52 9.54 -14.30 12.56
N TYR A 53 9.11 -14.84 13.71
CA TYR A 53 8.31 -16.06 13.75
C TYR A 53 6.95 -15.90 13.06
N SER A 54 6.29 -14.75 13.24
CA SER A 54 5.04 -14.45 12.55
C SER A 54 5.23 -14.40 11.03
N TYR A 55 6.28 -13.74 10.55
CA TYR A 55 6.59 -13.68 9.12
C TYR A 55 6.94 -15.06 8.55
N ALA A 56 7.74 -15.87 9.26
CA ALA A 56 8.06 -17.23 8.85
C ALA A 56 6.80 -18.10 8.76
N ASN A 57 5.91 -18.02 9.74
CA ASN A 57 4.63 -18.74 9.74
C ASN A 57 3.75 -18.33 8.56
N LEU A 58 3.67 -17.03 8.23
CA LEU A 58 2.96 -16.55 7.05
C LEU A 58 3.51 -17.20 5.78
N ILE A 59 4.83 -17.15 5.56
CA ILE A 59 5.45 -17.73 4.35
C ILE A 59 5.22 -19.25 4.28
N ASN A 60 5.35 -19.95 5.41
CA ASN A 60 5.11 -21.40 5.48
C ASN A 60 3.65 -21.79 5.27
N SER A 61 2.70 -20.86 5.47
CA SER A 61 1.27 -21.11 5.27
C SER A 61 0.83 -20.96 3.81
N LEU A 62 1.66 -20.39 2.93
CA LEU A 62 1.31 -20.14 1.54
C LEU A 62 1.50 -21.39 0.68
N ASP A 63 0.42 -21.88 0.10
CA ASP A 63 0.38 -23.03 -0.82
C ASP A 63 0.18 -22.62 -2.29
N PHE A 64 0.22 -21.30 -2.58
CA PHE A 64 0.07 -20.74 -3.92
C PHE A 64 1.17 -19.73 -4.28
N PRO A 65 1.45 -19.50 -5.59
CA PRO A 65 2.45 -18.51 -6.00
C PRO A 65 2.04 -17.09 -5.59
N ILE A 66 2.94 -16.42 -4.86
CA ILE A 66 2.82 -15.00 -4.50
C ILE A 66 3.83 -14.14 -5.28
N GLN A 67 3.56 -12.84 -5.34
CA GLN A 67 4.49 -11.85 -5.84
C GLN A 67 4.71 -10.78 -4.76
N VAL A 68 5.96 -10.58 -4.37
CA VAL A 68 6.35 -9.51 -3.44
C VAL A 68 6.92 -8.36 -4.25
N VAL A 69 6.32 -7.18 -4.10
CA VAL A 69 6.79 -5.96 -4.77
C VAL A 69 7.24 -4.97 -3.70
N ILE A 70 8.54 -4.68 -3.68
CA ILE A 70 9.13 -3.68 -2.79
C ILE A 70 9.37 -2.42 -3.61
N ARG A 71 8.83 -1.29 -3.15
CA ARG A 71 9.11 0.02 -3.77
C ARG A 71 9.52 1.02 -2.71
N THR A 72 10.70 1.61 -2.90
CA THR A 72 11.09 2.82 -2.18
C THR A 72 10.29 3.98 -2.76
N ARG A 73 9.53 4.67 -1.92
CA ARG A 73 8.85 5.92 -2.25
C ARG A 73 9.31 6.99 -1.28
N GLN A 74 9.43 8.23 -1.77
CA GLN A 74 9.59 9.36 -0.85
C GLN A 74 8.31 9.45 0.01
N VAL A 75 8.49 9.72 1.30
CA VAL A 75 7.37 9.94 2.20
C VAL A 75 6.59 11.15 1.71
N ASP A 76 5.30 10.97 1.47
CA ASP A 76 4.42 12.07 1.13
C ASP A 76 4.09 12.86 2.41
N ILE A 77 4.72 14.03 2.55
CA ILE A 77 4.52 14.94 3.68
C ILE A 77 3.53 16.07 3.36
N THR A 78 2.84 16.00 2.21
CA THR A 78 1.95 17.08 1.74
C THR A 78 0.89 17.42 2.79
N GLN A 79 0.25 16.39 3.36
CA GLN A 79 -0.76 16.59 4.41
C GLN A 79 -0.19 17.29 5.66
N TYR A 80 1.05 16.98 6.03
CA TYR A 80 1.70 17.62 7.17
C TYR A 80 2.05 19.08 6.88
N VAL A 81 2.51 19.38 5.67
CA VAL A 81 2.76 20.76 5.22
C VAL A 81 1.45 21.57 5.20
N GLU A 82 0.37 21.01 4.65
CA GLU A 82 -0.95 21.65 4.65
C GLU A 82 -1.47 21.90 6.07
N TYR A 83 -1.28 20.94 6.97
CA TYR A 83 -1.61 21.09 8.39
C TYR A 83 -0.87 22.28 9.01
N LEU A 84 0.45 22.38 8.79
CA LEU A 84 1.27 23.48 9.31
C LEU A 84 0.86 24.83 8.71
N ASP A 85 0.55 24.88 7.41
CA ASP A 85 0.10 26.11 6.74
C ASP A 85 -1.25 26.60 7.27
N ASN A 86 -2.18 25.67 7.51
CA ASN A 86 -3.47 26.00 8.12
C ASN A 86 -3.28 26.49 9.56
N PHE A 87 -2.42 25.84 10.34
CA PHE A 87 -2.09 26.26 11.69
C PHE A 87 -1.46 27.67 11.72
N ARG A 88 -0.56 27.98 10.76
CA ARG A 88 0.05 29.31 10.60
C ARG A 88 -1.00 30.40 10.35
N LYS A 89 -2.02 30.13 9.53
CA LYS A 89 -3.10 31.10 9.24
C LYS A 89 -3.97 31.41 10.46
N LEU A 90 -4.18 30.42 11.33
CA LEU A 90 -5.00 30.52 12.54
C LEU A 90 -4.28 31.25 13.69
N GLN A 91 -2.99 31.57 13.54
CA GLN A 91 -2.24 32.24 14.61
C GLN A 91 -2.71 33.70 14.81
N PRO A 92 -3.07 34.07 16.06
CA PRO A 92 -3.66 35.37 16.38
C PRO A 92 -2.64 36.52 16.45
N THR A 93 -1.34 36.24 16.51
CA THR A 93 -0.30 37.25 16.79
C THR A 93 0.66 37.43 15.60
N ASP A 94 0.92 38.69 15.23
CA ASP A 94 1.72 39.06 14.04
C ASP A 94 3.21 38.70 14.14
N THR A 95 3.72 38.40 15.33
CA THR A 95 5.12 38.00 15.57
C THR A 95 5.45 36.58 15.10
N LEU A 96 4.45 35.71 14.91
CA LEU A 96 4.62 34.31 14.51
C LEU A 96 4.26 34.05 13.03
N ARG A 97 4.01 35.11 12.26
CA ARG A 97 3.64 35.03 10.84
C ARG A 97 4.81 35.15 9.86
N LYS A 98 5.98 35.58 10.33
CA LYS A 98 7.22 35.74 9.55
C LYS A 98 7.97 34.42 9.40
#